data_AF-A0A5M8PI24-F1
#
_entry.id   AF-A0A5M8PI24-F1
#
_cell.length_a   1.000
_cell.length_b   1.000
_cell.length_c   1.000
_cell.angle_alpha   90.00
_cell.angle_beta   90.00
_cell.angle_gamma   90.00
#
_symmetry.space_group_name_H-M   'P 1'
#
loop_
_entity.id
_entity.type
_entity.pdbx_description
1 polymer ?
#
loop_
_entity_poly.entity_id
_entity_poly.type
_entity_poly.pdbx_seq_one_letter_code
_entity_poly.pdbx_strand_id
1 'polypeptide(L)'
;MPWAPKLFIVPLRTFGGIMDLQYAQSWLNDFFEELSVQFQKVPGSAILLRYVKSSYQNDPVRSAVELFLFLFAVRYLLAPKYSTQKKSYVKLSEEEIDELVDDWTPEPLVAPQTAFEEAENEKRPVIVGPTGLRCKLSNGRTVTNLASYNFYNFVANESLKEKAIQTLRTYGVGPCGPPGFYGTQDVHVKTEADIAAHLGAPACIVYAQAFSVISSVIPAFSKRGDIIVADKAVSFAIRKGIQISRSTVRWYEHNDMADLQRVLEKIVKEQARKPLTRRFIVTEALFENVGDMVDLPKIVELKLRYKFRLILDETWSFGVLGRTGRGITEQQRVDASEVDMIVGSLAGPLCAGGGFCAGSGEIVEHQRISASAYTFSAALPAMLATTASESLGLLQTTPDLLTQVRENIKAMWAQLDPRSDWVYCSSSVENPIMLLVFKPEVVASKKLGIQEQEALLQDVVDETLANGVLITRLKSMPKAVNAGPKDTGWELQPALKVCISMGLSRKEMEKAGITIRHAITKVVNKKR
;
A
#
# COMPACT_ATOMS: atom_id res chain seq x y z
N MET A 1 19.72 -40.73 -13.14
CA MET A 1 19.50 -40.87 -14.60
C MET A 1 19.69 -39.51 -15.25
N PRO A 2 20.77 -39.28 -16.00
CA PRO A 2 21.01 -38.03 -16.70
C PRO A 2 20.42 -38.10 -18.12
N TRP A 3 19.60 -37.13 -18.51
CA TRP A 3 19.24 -36.88 -19.90
C TRP A 3 19.83 -35.53 -20.31
N ALA A 4 21.06 -35.57 -20.82
CA ALA A 4 21.63 -34.49 -21.61
C ALA A 4 21.44 -34.86 -23.10
N PRO A 5 20.90 -33.97 -23.95
CA PRO A 5 20.92 -34.20 -25.39
C PRO A 5 22.34 -33.94 -25.89
N LYS A 6 23.00 -35.00 -26.40
CA LYS A 6 24.25 -34.88 -27.15
C LYS A 6 23.97 -34.06 -28.41
N LEU A 7 24.53 -32.85 -28.50
CA LEU A 7 24.71 -32.15 -29.77
C LEU A 7 25.57 -33.06 -30.67
N PHE A 8 25.02 -33.53 -31.79
CA PHE A 8 25.79 -34.20 -32.83
C PHE A 8 26.52 -33.12 -33.65
N ILE A 9 27.81 -32.97 -33.37
CA ILE A 9 28.74 -32.23 -34.22
C ILE A 9 29.03 -33.13 -35.44
N VAL A 10 28.55 -32.72 -36.62
CA VAL A 10 29.03 -33.27 -37.89
C VAL A 10 30.33 -32.54 -38.24
N PRO A 11 31.44 -33.23 -38.53
CA PRO A 11 32.69 -32.56 -38.86
C PRO A 11 32.55 -31.87 -40.22
N LEU A 12 32.73 -30.55 -40.24
CA LEU A 12 32.93 -29.78 -41.47
C LEU A 12 34.26 -30.22 -42.10
N ARG A 13 34.19 -31.05 -43.15
CA ARG A 13 35.34 -31.27 -44.04
C ARG A 13 35.56 -29.98 -44.83
N THR A 14 36.68 -29.31 -44.57
CA THR A 14 37.20 -28.24 -45.42
C THR A 14 37.52 -28.81 -46.80
N PHE A 15 36.78 -28.37 -47.83
CA PHE A 15 37.19 -28.57 -49.21
C PHE A 15 37.66 -27.25 -49.79
N GLY A 16 38.98 -27.13 -49.94
CA GLY A 16 39.57 -26.19 -50.89
C GLY A 16 39.47 -26.79 -52.29
N GLY A 17 38.79 -26.09 -53.20
CA GLY A 17 38.68 -26.48 -54.62
C GLY A 17 37.35 -26.05 -55.24
N ILE A 18 37.40 -25.56 -56.47
CA ILE A 18 36.26 -25.07 -57.25
C ILE A 18 35.19 -26.17 -57.36
N MET A 19 33.98 -25.87 -56.90
CA MET A 19 32.86 -26.82 -56.80
C MET A 19 32.22 -27.06 -58.17
N ASP A 20 32.19 -28.31 -58.63
CA ASP A 20 31.53 -28.71 -59.87
C ASP A 20 30.00 -28.75 -59.68
N LEU A 21 29.25 -28.19 -60.63
CA LEU A 21 27.81 -27.96 -60.55
C LEU A 21 27.01 -29.28 -60.50
N GLN A 22 27.52 -30.33 -61.14
CA GLN A 22 26.94 -31.68 -61.09
C GLN A 22 27.14 -32.35 -59.72
N TYR A 23 28.29 -32.13 -59.08
CA TYR A 23 28.58 -32.66 -57.74
C TYR A 23 27.75 -31.94 -56.66
N ALA A 24 27.55 -30.63 -56.81
CA ALA A 24 26.66 -29.87 -55.95
C ALA A 24 25.21 -30.39 -56.01
N GLN A 25 24.74 -30.76 -57.20
CA GLN A 25 23.39 -31.24 -57.41
C GLN A 25 23.18 -32.67 -56.90
N SER A 26 24.15 -33.57 -57.09
CA SER A 26 24.08 -34.92 -56.51
C SER A 26 24.13 -34.85 -54.98
N TRP A 27 25.01 -34.02 -54.42
CA TRP A 27 25.12 -33.83 -52.98
C TRP A 27 23.83 -33.25 -52.37
N LEU A 28 23.19 -32.30 -53.03
CA LEU A 28 21.89 -31.76 -52.58
C LEU A 28 20.81 -32.84 -52.60
N ASN A 29 20.72 -33.65 -53.66
CA ASN A 29 19.73 -34.72 -53.74
C ASN A 29 19.94 -35.77 -52.64
N ASP A 30 21.19 -36.20 -52.42
CA ASP A 30 21.54 -37.16 -51.37
C ASP A 30 21.25 -36.58 -49.98
N PHE A 31 21.55 -35.29 -49.77
CA PHE A 31 21.22 -34.59 -48.53
C PHE A 31 19.71 -34.50 -48.28
N PHE A 32 18.90 -34.23 -49.31
CA PHE A 32 17.44 -34.18 -49.19
C PHE A 32 16.80 -35.56 -48.98
N GLU A 33 17.32 -36.60 -49.63
CA GLU A 33 16.95 -38.00 -49.39
C GLU A 33 17.24 -38.40 -47.94
N GLU A 34 18.44 -38.11 -47.45
CA GLU A 34 18.84 -38.43 -46.08
C GLU A 34 17.99 -37.67 -45.05
N LEU A 35 17.73 -36.37 -45.29
CA LEU A 35 16.80 -35.56 -44.48
C LEU A 35 15.37 -36.11 -44.49
N SER A 36 14.87 -36.55 -45.64
CA SER A 36 13.54 -37.13 -45.80
C SER A 36 13.40 -38.42 -44.96
N VAL A 37 14.39 -39.29 -45.03
CA VAL A 37 14.44 -40.55 -44.27
C VAL A 37 14.52 -40.27 -42.77
N GLN A 38 15.31 -39.27 -42.34
CA GLN A 38 15.38 -38.89 -40.92
C GLN A 38 14.09 -38.23 -40.43
N PHE A 39 13.45 -37.40 -41.25
CA PHE A 39 12.19 -36.74 -40.92
C PHE A 39 11.05 -37.74 -40.75
N GLN A 40 10.98 -38.77 -41.60
CA GLN A 40 9.99 -39.84 -41.49
C GLN A 40 10.12 -40.67 -40.21
N LYS A 41 11.30 -40.71 -39.57
CA LYS A 41 11.51 -41.39 -38.28
C LYS A 41 10.96 -40.60 -37.09
N VAL A 42 10.62 -39.32 -37.25
CA VAL A 42 10.04 -38.50 -36.18
C VAL A 42 8.56 -38.87 -35.98
N PRO A 43 8.12 -39.23 -34.75
CA PRO A 43 6.72 -39.56 -34.48
C PRO A 43 5.79 -38.39 -34.88
N GLY A 44 4.79 -38.67 -35.73
CA GLY A 44 3.83 -37.66 -36.23
C GLY A 44 4.18 -37.04 -37.59
N SER A 45 5.36 -37.31 -38.16
CA SER A 45 5.79 -36.80 -39.47
C SER A 45 4.84 -37.19 -40.63
N ALA A 46 4.29 -38.41 -40.60
CA ALA A 46 3.33 -38.90 -41.60
C ALA A 46 2.00 -38.13 -41.61
N ILE A 47 1.55 -37.65 -40.44
CA ILE A 47 0.35 -36.82 -40.32
C ILE A 47 0.60 -35.43 -40.92
N LEU A 48 1.79 -34.87 -40.63
CA LEU A 48 2.20 -33.56 -41.13
C LEU A 48 2.37 -33.57 -42.66
N LEU A 49 2.98 -34.63 -43.22
CA LEU A 49 3.10 -34.83 -44.68
C LEU A 49 1.73 -34.96 -45.36
N ARG A 50 0.78 -35.72 -44.77
CA ARG A 50 -0.60 -35.81 -45.27
C ARG A 50 -1.32 -34.46 -45.22
N TYR A 51 -1.12 -33.69 -44.15
CA TYR A 51 -1.73 -32.38 -43.98
C TYR A 51 -1.21 -31.39 -45.03
N VAL A 52 0.12 -31.32 -45.24
CA VAL A 52 0.74 -30.46 -46.26
C VAL A 52 0.28 -30.85 -47.67
N LYS A 53 0.26 -32.15 -47.97
CA LYS A 53 -0.19 -32.66 -49.28
C LYS A 53 -1.68 -32.40 -49.55
N SER A 54 -2.52 -32.47 -48.51
CA SER A 54 -3.96 -32.18 -48.57
C SER A 54 -4.26 -30.67 -48.66
N SER A 55 -3.49 -29.84 -47.95
CA SER A 55 -3.60 -28.36 -47.98
C SER A 55 -3.26 -27.81 -49.38
N TYR A 56 -2.21 -28.33 -50.02
CA TYR A 56 -1.75 -27.89 -51.33
C TYR A 56 -2.73 -28.20 -52.49
N GLN A 57 -3.62 -29.18 -52.33
CA GLN A 57 -4.55 -29.59 -53.38
C GLN A 57 -5.78 -28.68 -53.53
N ASN A 58 -6.16 -27.92 -52.49
CA ASN A 58 -7.45 -27.24 -52.45
C ASN A 58 -7.38 -25.70 -52.45
N ASP A 59 -6.27 -25.08 -52.04
CA ASP A 59 -6.09 -23.63 -52.15
C ASP A 59 -4.59 -23.23 -52.02
N PRO A 60 -3.91 -22.91 -53.13
CA PRO A 60 -2.49 -22.56 -53.10
C PRO A 60 -2.21 -21.24 -52.35
N VAL A 61 -3.19 -20.34 -52.27
CA VAL A 61 -3.04 -19.07 -51.53
C VAL A 61 -3.01 -19.34 -50.03
N ARG A 62 -3.87 -20.24 -49.55
CA ARG A 62 -3.88 -20.65 -48.15
C ARG A 62 -2.57 -21.32 -47.73
N SER A 63 -2.05 -22.25 -48.54
CA SER A 63 -0.76 -22.89 -48.24
C SER A 63 0.41 -21.89 -48.23
N ALA A 64 0.38 -20.88 -49.10
CA ALA A 64 1.37 -19.79 -49.09
C ALA A 64 1.28 -18.93 -47.82
N VAL A 65 0.07 -18.62 -47.35
CA VAL A 65 -0.16 -17.89 -46.10
C VAL A 65 0.26 -18.71 -44.89
N GLU A 66 -0.06 -20.00 -44.84
CA GLU A 66 0.35 -20.91 -43.76
C GLU A 66 1.88 -21.06 -43.70
N LEU A 67 2.54 -21.19 -44.87
CA LEU A 67 4.00 -21.21 -44.96
C LEU A 67 4.62 -19.88 -44.51
N PHE A 68 4.04 -18.75 -44.93
CA PHE A 68 4.48 -17.44 -44.48
C PHE A 68 4.34 -17.28 -42.96
N LEU A 69 3.20 -17.68 -42.38
CA LEU A 69 2.98 -17.63 -40.94
C LEU A 69 3.92 -18.56 -40.17
N PHE A 70 4.22 -19.75 -40.71
CA PHE A 70 5.19 -20.66 -40.13
C PHE A 70 6.60 -20.07 -40.16
N LEU A 71 7.06 -19.57 -41.31
CA LEU A 71 8.36 -18.90 -41.43
C LEU A 71 8.44 -17.64 -40.57
N PHE A 72 7.35 -16.89 -40.45
CA PHE A 72 7.23 -15.75 -39.56
C PHE A 72 7.34 -16.17 -38.08
N ALA A 73 6.65 -17.24 -37.67
CA ALA A 73 6.71 -17.78 -36.31
C ALA A 73 8.10 -18.30 -35.97
N VAL A 74 8.75 -19.04 -36.89
CA VAL A 74 10.13 -19.51 -36.74
C VAL A 74 11.08 -18.32 -36.64
N ARG A 75 10.96 -17.33 -37.54
CA ARG A 75 11.74 -16.09 -37.48
C ARG A 75 11.49 -15.34 -36.18
N TYR A 76 10.27 -15.27 -35.68
CA TYR A 76 9.91 -14.55 -34.46
C TYR A 76 10.42 -15.26 -33.20
N LEU A 77 10.40 -16.61 -33.18
CA LEU A 77 10.91 -17.42 -32.08
C LEU A 77 12.45 -17.46 -32.05
N LEU A 78 13.09 -17.44 -33.22
CA LEU A 78 14.55 -17.41 -33.36
C LEU A 78 15.11 -16.00 -33.40
N ALA A 79 14.26 -14.98 -33.61
CA ALA A 79 14.69 -13.60 -33.53
C ALA A 79 15.08 -13.32 -32.07
N PRO A 80 16.28 -12.74 -31.85
CA PRO A 80 16.69 -12.35 -30.52
C PRO A 80 15.64 -11.37 -29.96
N LYS A 81 15.04 -11.73 -28.82
CA LYS A 81 13.87 -11.01 -28.27
C LYS A 81 14.16 -9.56 -27.86
N TYR A 82 15.41 -9.13 -27.90
CA TYR A 82 15.81 -7.73 -27.71
C TYR A 82 17.11 -7.47 -28.46
N SER A 83 17.24 -6.28 -29.05
CA SER A 83 18.57 -5.72 -29.31
C SER A 83 19.17 -5.31 -27.97
N THR A 84 20.02 -6.16 -27.38
CA THR A 84 20.92 -5.77 -26.29
C THR A 84 22.05 -4.87 -26.78
N GLN A 85 22.20 -4.69 -28.09
CA GLN A 85 23.13 -3.72 -28.65
C GLN A 85 22.50 -2.33 -28.68
N LYS A 86 22.52 -1.63 -27.54
CA LYS A 86 22.62 -0.18 -27.55
C LYS A 86 23.80 0.27 -26.70
N LYS A 87 24.73 0.91 -27.41
CA LYS A 87 25.86 1.77 -26.98
C LYS A 87 27.12 1.03 -26.50
N SER A 88 28.18 1.15 -27.30
CA SER A 88 29.60 1.15 -26.89
C SER A 88 29.94 0.37 -25.61
N TYR A 89 29.79 -0.95 -25.64
CA TYR A 89 30.41 -1.78 -24.62
C TYR A 89 31.83 -2.09 -25.08
N VAL A 90 32.81 -1.68 -24.28
CA VAL A 90 34.18 -2.20 -24.38
C VAL A 90 34.07 -3.71 -24.17
N LYS A 91 34.57 -4.50 -25.13
CA LYS A 91 34.70 -5.95 -24.92
C LYS A 91 35.88 -6.14 -23.97
N LEU A 92 35.56 -6.41 -22.72
CA LEU A 92 36.55 -6.71 -21.70
C LEU A 92 37.12 -8.11 -21.94
N SER A 93 38.42 -8.30 -21.71
CA SER A 93 39.05 -9.63 -21.64
C SER A 93 38.58 -10.38 -20.38
N GLU A 94 38.81 -11.69 -20.32
CA GLU A 94 38.52 -12.47 -19.09
C GLU A 94 39.32 -11.94 -17.89
N GLU A 95 40.57 -11.51 -18.10
CA GLU A 95 41.40 -10.87 -17.08
C GLU A 95 40.81 -9.52 -16.62
N GLU A 96 40.33 -8.68 -17.54
CA GLU A 96 39.69 -7.40 -17.18
C GLU A 96 38.36 -7.60 -16.45
N ILE A 97 37.63 -8.69 -16.75
CA ILE A 97 36.42 -9.07 -16.02
C ILE A 97 36.79 -9.52 -14.60
N ASP A 98 37.80 -10.37 -14.46
CA ASP A 98 38.26 -10.85 -13.15
C ASP A 98 38.79 -9.69 -12.30
N GLU A 99 39.58 -8.76 -12.87
CA GLU A 99 40.00 -7.53 -12.18
C GLU A 99 38.81 -6.67 -11.74
N LEU A 100 37.81 -6.47 -12.61
CA LEU A 100 36.61 -5.71 -12.26
C LEU A 100 35.77 -6.40 -11.19
N VAL A 101 35.75 -7.73 -11.15
CA VAL A 101 35.03 -8.50 -10.12
C VAL A 101 35.77 -8.43 -8.78
N ASP A 102 37.10 -8.51 -8.80
CA ASP A 102 37.95 -8.39 -7.62
C ASP A 102 37.91 -6.95 -7.04
N ASP A 103 37.86 -5.93 -7.90
CA ASP A 103 37.72 -4.52 -7.51
C ASP A 103 36.28 -4.13 -7.16
N TRP A 104 35.29 -4.97 -7.51
CA TRP A 104 33.89 -4.66 -7.26
C TRP A 104 33.55 -4.80 -5.78
N THR A 105 33.29 -3.67 -5.15
CA THR A 105 32.71 -3.62 -3.81
C THR A 105 31.19 -3.47 -3.93
N PRO A 106 30.38 -4.46 -3.48
CA PRO A 106 28.93 -4.32 -3.50
C PRO A 106 28.52 -3.11 -2.67
N GLU A 107 27.72 -2.22 -3.26
CA GLU A 107 27.05 -1.18 -2.49
C GLU A 107 26.17 -1.85 -1.42
N PRO A 108 26.22 -1.39 -0.16
CA PRO A 108 25.33 -1.89 0.88
C PRO A 108 23.87 -1.79 0.45
N LEU A 109 23.09 -2.87 0.67
CA LEU A 109 21.65 -2.89 0.37
C LEU A 109 20.85 -1.80 1.12
N VAL A 110 21.43 -1.29 2.21
CA VAL A 110 20.87 -0.25 3.07
C VAL A 110 22.01 0.67 3.51
N ALA A 111 21.72 1.96 3.58
CA ALA A 111 22.62 2.95 4.14
C ALA A 111 22.94 2.61 5.61
N PRO A 112 24.14 2.96 6.12
CA PRO A 112 24.44 2.83 7.54
C PRO A 112 23.45 3.68 8.36
N GLN A 113 23.12 3.21 9.56
CA GLN A 113 22.24 3.95 10.44
C GLN A 113 22.90 5.28 10.84
N THR A 114 22.09 6.33 10.88
CA THR A 114 22.52 7.60 11.45
C THR A 114 22.59 7.48 12.98
N ALA A 115 23.46 8.27 13.63
CA ALA A 115 23.54 8.31 15.09
C ALA A 115 22.18 8.64 15.75
N PHE A 116 21.31 9.37 15.04
CA PHE A 116 19.94 9.64 15.47
C PHE A 116 19.07 8.37 15.46
N GLU A 117 19.12 7.58 14.39
CA GLU A 117 18.37 6.32 14.27
C GLU A 117 18.86 5.26 15.25
N GLU A 118 20.16 5.16 15.47
CA GLU A 118 20.75 4.29 16.49
C GLU A 118 20.22 4.65 17.88
N ALA A 119 20.31 5.93 18.27
CA ALA A 119 19.82 6.41 19.56
C ALA A 119 18.29 6.21 19.71
N GLU A 120 17.51 6.41 18.65
CA GLU A 120 16.06 6.15 18.66
C GLU A 120 15.76 4.65 18.85
N ASN A 121 16.51 3.78 18.18
CA ASN A 121 16.35 2.33 18.27
C ASN A 121 16.69 1.80 19.66
N GLU A 122 17.79 2.27 20.25
CA GLU A 122 18.21 1.89 21.60
C GLU A 122 17.21 2.34 22.67
N LYS A 123 16.63 3.54 22.52
CA LYS A 123 15.66 4.10 23.47
C LYS A 123 14.24 3.62 23.25
N ARG A 124 13.98 2.75 22.27
CA ARG A 124 12.63 2.31 21.91
C ARG A 124 11.95 1.63 23.12
N PRO A 125 10.83 2.16 23.63
CA PRO A 125 10.17 1.57 24.78
C PRO A 125 9.53 0.23 24.40
N VAL A 126 9.77 -0.81 25.21
CA VAL A 126 9.10 -2.10 25.11
C VAL A 126 8.02 -2.18 26.18
N ILE A 127 6.77 -2.42 25.76
CA ILE A 127 5.64 -2.60 26.67
C ILE A 127 5.58 -4.06 27.12
N VAL A 128 5.46 -4.27 28.43
CA VAL A 128 5.28 -5.59 29.07
C VAL A 128 3.81 -5.73 29.46
N GLY A 129 3.12 -6.69 28.84
CA GLY A 129 1.69 -6.93 29.04
C GLY A 129 0.81 -6.17 28.03
N PRO A 130 -0.46 -5.89 28.35
CA PRO A 130 -1.38 -5.26 27.41
C PRO A 130 -0.98 -3.81 27.09
N THR A 131 -1.21 -3.39 25.85
CA THR A 131 -1.00 -2.02 25.35
C THR A 131 -2.14 -1.07 25.75
N GLY A 132 -2.56 -1.15 27.02
CA GLY A 132 -3.62 -0.31 27.60
C GLY A 132 -3.16 1.12 27.90
N LEU A 133 -4.07 1.94 28.45
CA LEU A 133 -3.79 3.34 28.84
C LEU A 133 -2.73 3.49 29.92
N ARG A 134 -2.64 2.52 30.83
CA ARG A 134 -1.57 2.43 31.83
C ARG A 134 -0.71 1.23 31.45
N CYS A 135 0.37 1.47 30.73
CA CYS A 135 1.25 0.40 30.30
C CYS A 135 2.51 0.34 31.16
N LYS A 136 2.99 -0.88 31.41
CA LYS A 136 4.26 -1.12 32.09
C LYS A 136 5.35 -1.25 31.03
N LEU A 137 6.43 -0.52 31.20
CA LEU A 137 7.61 -0.59 30.33
C LEU A 137 8.60 -1.65 30.85
N SER A 138 9.47 -2.14 29.97
CA SER A 138 10.51 -3.11 30.31
C SER A 138 11.46 -2.64 31.42
N ASN A 139 11.65 -1.32 31.57
CA ASN A 139 12.42 -0.69 32.65
C ASN A 139 11.67 -0.64 34.00
N GLY A 140 10.48 -1.25 34.10
CA GLY A 140 9.68 -1.33 35.32
C GLY A 140 8.75 -0.15 35.58
N ARG A 141 8.85 0.95 34.81
CA ARG A 141 8.00 2.14 35.00
C ARG A 141 6.60 1.92 34.41
N THR A 142 5.58 2.42 35.10
CA THR A 142 4.22 2.51 34.57
C THR A 142 3.96 3.92 34.05
N VAL A 143 3.46 4.04 32.83
CA VAL A 143 3.23 5.32 32.15
C VAL A 143 1.83 5.42 31.57
N THR A 144 1.35 6.64 31.38
CA THR A 144 0.12 6.92 30.64
C THR A 144 0.38 6.88 29.14
N ASN A 145 -0.21 5.92 28.45
CA ASN A 145 -0.02 5.68 27.02
C ASN A 145 -0.99 6.52 26.17
N LEU A 146 -0.44 7.56 25.55
CA LEU A 146 -1.08 8.40 24.53
C LEU A 146 -0.39 8.22 23.16
N ALA A 147 0.28 7.08 22.94
CA ALA A 147 0.90 6.71 21.66
C ALA A 147 0.15 5.56 20.95
N SER A 148 -1.00 5.14 21.49
CA SER A 148 -1.80 4.01 21.00
C SER A 148 -3.10 4.48 20.37
N TYR A 149 -3.54 3.82 19.30
CA TYR A 149 -4.83 4.09 18.63
C TYR A 149 -6.04 3.47 19.36
N ASN A 150 -5.87 3.09 20.62
CA ASN A 150 -6.91 2.50 21.48
C ASN A 150 -7.86 3.58 22.03
N PHE A 151 -8.61 4.24 21.14
CA PHE A 151 -9.45 5.40 21.48
C PHE A 151 -10.57 5.06 22.47
N TYR A 152 -11.17 3.87 22.35
CA TYR A 152 -12.30 3.44 23.20
C TYR A 152 -11.91 2.57 24.39
N ASN A 153 -10.61 2.37 24.61
CA ASN A 153 -10.08 1.45 25.61
C ASN A 153 -10.57 -0.01 25.46
N PHE A 154 -10.88 -0.44 24.22
CA PHE A 154 -11.38 -1.78 23.94
C PHE A 154 -10.35 -2.88 24.22
N VAL A 155 -9.05 -2.59 24.20
CA VAL A 155 -7.98 -3.52 24.60
C VAL A 155 -8.22 -4.10 26.01
N ALA A 156 -8.82 -3.31 26.91
CA ALA A 156 -9.09 -3.70 28.29
C ALA A 156 -10.54 -4.19 28.52
N ASN A 157 -11.37 -4.30 27.48
CA ASN A 157 -12.77 -4.69 27.61
C ASN A 157 -12.92 -6.20 27.86
N GLU A 158 -13.43 -6.59 29.02
CA GLU A 158 -13.60 -8.00 29.40
C GLU A 158 -14.61 -8.77 28.54
N SER A 159 -15.67 -8.11 28.05
CA SER A 159 -16.63 -8.73 27.14
C SER A 159 -15.97 -9.12 25.81
N LEU A 160 -15.15 -8.24 25.24
CA LEU A 160 -14.40 -8.54 24.02
C LEU A 160 -13.38 -9.65 24.23
N LYS A 161 -12.69 -9.66 25.38
CA LYS A 161 -11.76 -10.75 25.73
C LYS A 161 -12.46 -12.10 25.83
N GLU A 162 -13.61 -12.16 26.49
CA GLU A 162 -14.37 -13.42 26.63
C GLU A 162 -14.85 -13.92 25.27
N LYS A 163 -15.36 -13.03 24.40
CA LYS A 163 -15.73 -13.37 23.02
C LYS A 163 -14.55 -13.86 22.20
N ALA A 164 -13.38 -13.24 22.36
CA ALA A 164 -12.14 -13.65 21.72
C ALA A 164 -11.68 -15.05 22.19
N ILE A 165 -11.73 -15.33 23.50
CA ILE A 165 -11.41 -16.65 24.07
C ILE A 165 -12.38 -17.72 23.55
N GLN A 166 -13.68 -17.42 23.52
CA GLN A 166 -14.66 -18.35 22.99
C GLN A 166 -14.43 -18.63 21.51
N THR A 167 -14.15 -17.60 20.71
CA THR A 167 -13.82 -17.75 19.29
C THR A 167 -12.57 -18.59 19.10
N LEU A 168 -11.53 -18.37 19.90
CA LEU A 168 -10.30 -19.15 19.85
C LEU A 168 -10.55 -20.64 20.14
N ARG A 169 -11.41 -20.96 21.12
CA ARG A 169 -11.78 -22.34 21.45
C ARG A 169 -12.55 -23.03 20.32
N THR A 170 -13.37 -22.28 19.57
CA THR A 170 -14.19 -22.83 18.48
C THR A 170 -13.41 -22.95 17.17
N TYR A 171 -12.62 -21.93 16.80
CA TYR A 171 -12.02 -21.80 15.47
C TYR A 171 -10.51 -22.05 15.42
N GLY A 172 -9.84 -22.13 16.57
CA GLY A 172 -8.39 -22.23 16.67
C GLY A 172 -7.66 -20.90 16.45
N VAL A 173 -6.33 -20.98 16.38
CA VAL A 173 -5.43 -19.80 16.39
C VAL A 173 -5.44 -19.03 15.07
N GLY A 174 -5.64 -19.71 13.94
CA GLY A 174 -5.67 -19.07 12.63
C GLY A 174 -6.06 -20.03 11.50
N PRO A 175 -6.48 -19.47 10.34
CA PRO A 175 -7.05 -20.26 9.24
C PRO A 175 -6.01 -20.97 8.36
N CYS A 176 -4.72 -20.62 8.45
CA CYS A 176 -3.61 -21.22 7.68
C CYS A 176 -3.82 -21.32 6.16
N GLY A 177 -4.73 -20.53 5.60
CA GLY A 177 -5.10 -20.58 4.19
C GLY A 177 -5.66 -19.24 3.70
N PRO A 178 -5.53 -18.94 2.40
CA PRO A 178 -6.10 -17.75 1.81
C PRO A 178 -7.63 -17.77 1.78
N PRO A 179 -8.29 -16.60 1.96
CA PRO A 179 -9.75 -16.48 1.90
C PRO A 179 -10.38 -17.08 0.63
N GLY A 180 -9.77 -16.86 -0.53
CA GLY A 180 -10.29 -17.28 -1.83
C GLY A 180 -10.32 -18.79 -2.09
N PHE A 181 -9.85 -19.61 -1.14
CA PHE A 181 -9.81 -21.07 -1.26
C PHE A 181 -10.49 -21.72 -0.05
N TYR A 182 -9.73 -21.99 1.01
CA TYR A 182 -10.18 -22.73 2.20
C TYR A 182 -9.95 -21.94 3.51
N GLY A 183 -9.63 -20.64 3.43
CA GLY A 183 -9.39 -19.79 4.59
C GLY A 183 -10.61 -19.05 5.13
N THR A 184 -11.72 -18.99 4.38
CA THR A 184 -12.91 -18.23 4.77
C THR A 184 -13.79 -19.03 5.73
N GLN A 185 -13.82 -18.60 6.98
CA GLN A 185 -14.76 -19.05 8.02
C GLN A 185 -16.01 -18.14 8.08
N ASP A 186 -17.11 -18.65 8.63
CA ASP A 186 -18.40 -17.96 8.81
C ASP A 186 -18.29 -16.61 9.54
N VAL A 187 -17.39 -16.49 10.53
CA VAL A 187 -17.11 -15.23 11.23
C VAL A 187 -16.61 -14.12 10.30
N HIS A 188 -15.90 -14.45 9.22
CA HIS A 188 -15.47 -13.46 8.24
C HIS A 188 -16.66 -12.93 7.45
N VAL A 189 -17.54 -13.83 7.01
CA VAL A 189 -18.76 -13.47 6.26
C VAL A 189 -19.68 -12.60 7.12
N LYS A 190 -19.84 -12.95 8.41
CA LYS A 190 -20.56 -12.12 9.38
C LYS A 190 -19.92 -10.74 9.51
N THR A 191 -18.59 -10.68 9.67
CA THR A 191 -17.87 -9.40 9.82
C THR A 191 -17.98 -8.53 8.58
N GLU A 192 -17.89 -9.11 7.37
CA GLU A 192 -18.14 -8.43 6.10
C GLU A 192 -19.57 -7.82 6.07
N ALA A 193 -20.58 -8.60 6.46
CA ALA A 193 -21.97 -8.14 6.51
C ALA A 193 -22.19 -7.01 7.54
N ASP A 194 -21.61 -7.13 8.75
CA ASP A 194 -21.73 -6.13 9.81
C ASP A 194 -21.10 -4.79 9.40
N ILE A 195 -19.94 -4.82 8.75
CA ILE A 195 -19.27 -3.62 8.22
C ILE A 195 -20.08 -2.99 7.10
N ALA A 196 -20.56 -3.80 6.13
CA ALA A 196 -21.38 -3.32 5.03
C ALA A 196 -22.67 -2.63 5.54
N ALA A 197 -23.37 -3.28 6.49
CA ALA A 197 -24.57 -2.74 7.13
C ALA A 197 -24.29 -1.45 7.90
N HIS A 198 -23.16 -1.36 8.60
CA HIS A 198 -22.79 -0.15 9.33
C HIS A 198 -22.51 1.04 8.40
N LEU A 199 -21.74 0.83 7.32
CA LEU A 199 -21.46 1.86 6.32
C LEU A 199 -22.69 2.25 5.49
N GLY A 200 -23.66 1.33 5.35
CA GLY A 200 -24.74 1.46 4.37
C GLY A 200 -24.28 1.13 2.95
N ALA A 201 -23.24 0.30 2.81
CA ALA A 201 -22.72 -0.15 1.52
C ALA A 201 -23.34 -1.50 1.12
N PRO A 202 -23.53 -1.80 -0.18
CA PRO A 202 -24.11 -3.07 -0.62
C PRO A 202 -23.30 -4.31 -0.23
N ALA A 203 -21.97 -4.23 -0.24
CA ALA A 203 -21.09 -5.35 0.06
C ALA A 203 -19.77 -4.86 0.67
N CYS A 204 -19.08 -5.77 1.37
CA CYS A 204 -17.77 -5.55 1.95
C CYS A 204 -16.88 -6.80 1.82
N ILE A 205 -15.57 -6.61 1.74
CA ILE A 205 -14.56 -7.66 1.77
C ILE A 205 -13.53 -7.36 2.87
N VAL A 206 -13.15 -8.36 3.65
CA VAL A 206 -12.15 -8.22 4.74
C VAL A 206 -10.79 -8.80 4.34
N TYR A 207 -9.73 -8.11 4.76
CA TYR A 207 -8.33 -8.47 4.56
C TYR A 207 -7.64 -8.71 5.89
N ALA A 208 -6.63 -9.58 5.91
CA ALA A 208 -5.91 -9.94 7.12
C ALA A 208 -5.00 -8.83 7.68
N GLN A 209 -4.52 -7.91 6.83
CA GLN A 209 -3.53 -6.90 7.22
C GLN A 209 -3.92 -5.52 6.68
N ALA A 210 -4.05 -4.54 7.59
CA ALA A 210 -4.59 -3.20 7.29
C ALA A 210 -3.80 -2.45 6.20
N PHE A 211 -2.47 -2.43 6.31
CA PHE A 211 -1.61 -1.74 5.34
C PHE A 211 -1.74 -2.31 3.93
N SER A 212 -1.90 -3.63 3.81
CA SER A 212 -1.97 -4.34 2.53
C SER A 212 -3.32 -4.17 1.81
N VAL A 213 -4.33 -3.61 2.47
CA VAL A 213 -5.67 -3.45 1.89
C VAL A 213 -5.62 -2.48 0.73
N ILE A 214 -5.39 -1.19 0.99
CA ILE A 214 -5.40 -0.18 -0.07
C ILE A 214 -4.29 -0.40 -1.10
N SER A 215 -3.14 -0.93 -0.67
CA SER A 215 -2.04 -1.26 -1.57
C SER A 215 -2.38 -2.41 -2.54
N SER A 216 -3.40 -3.22 -2.22
CA SER A 216 -3.92 -4.29 -3.10
C SER A 216 -5.20 -3.89 -3.84
N VAL A 217 -6.05 -3.06 -3.23
CA VAL A 217 -7.29 -2.54 -3.84
C VAL A 217 -6.94 -1.73 -5.09
N ILE A 218 -6.03 -0.76 -4.98
CA ILE A 218 -5.66 0.12 -6.10
C ILE A 218 -5.23 -0.69 -7.35
N PRO A 219 -4.25 -1.61 -7.28
CA PRO A 219 -3.84 -2.40 -8.45
C PRO A 219 -4.86 -3.44 -8.93
N ALA A 220 -5.85 -3.82 -8.10
CA ALA A 220 -6.94 -4.69 -8.54
C ALA A 220 -7.82 -4.00 -9.61
N PHE A 221 -8.02 -2.67 -9.48
CA PHE A 221 -8.88 -1.88 -10.37
C PHE A 221 -8.13 -0.98 -11.35
N SER A 222 -6.93 -0.53 -11.01
CA SER A 222 -6.12 0.37 -11.84
C SER A 222 -4.84 -0.32 -12.28
N LYS A 223 -4.57 -0.29 -13.58
CA LYS A 223 -3.43 -0.96 -14.22
C LYS A 223 -2.71 0.01 -15.16
N ARG A 224 -1.62 -0.45 -15.76
CA ARG A 224 -0.94 0.27 -16.84
C ARG A 224 -1.94 0.69 -17.93
N GLY A 225 -2.01 1.99 -18.20
CA GLY A 225 -2.93 2.60 -19.17
C GLY A 225 -4.09 3.37 -18.53
N ASP A 226 -4.40 3.08 -17.26
CA ASP A 226 -5.38 3.85 -16.49
C ASP A 226 -4.74 5.11 -15.87
N ILE A 227 -5.58 5.99 -15.33
CA ILE A 227 -5.16 7.27 -14.73
C ILE A 227 -5.60 7.32 -13.26
N ILE A 228 -4.66 7.68 -12.39
CA ILE A 228 -4.92 7.97 -10.98
C ILE A 228 -4.63 9.45 -10.73
N VAL A 229 -5.58 10.13 -10.09
CA VAL A 229 -5.43 11.47 -9.53
C VAL A 229 -5.38 11.32 -8.02
N ALA A 230 -4.26 11.66 -7.40
CA ALA A 230 -4.06 11.45 -5.96
C ALA A 230 -3.69 12.74 -5.24
N ASP A 231 -4.17 12.88 -4.01
CA ASP A 231 -3.75 13.97 -3.12
C ASP A 231 -2.26 13.79 -2.79
N LYS A 232 -1.50 14.89 -2.74
CA LYS A 232 -0.07 14.81 -2.44
C LYS A 232 0.25 14.32 -1.03
N ALA A 233 -0.63 14.50 -0.04
CA ALA A 233 -0.38 14.11 1.34
C ALA A 233 -0.80 12.66 1.68
N VAL A 234 -1.32 11.90 0.70
CA VAL A 234 -1.80 10.53 0.94
C VAL A 234 -0.76 9.62 1.61
N SER A 235 -1.29 8.70 2.42
CA SER A 235 -0.56 7.75 3.25
C SER A 235 0.44 6.90 2.47
N PHE A 236 1.41 6.37 3.20
CA PHE A 236 2.41 5.50 2.59
C PHE A 236 1.80 4.26 1.93
N ALA A 237 0.73 3.70 2.51
CA ALA A 237 0.01 2.55 1.96
C ALA A 237 -0.61 2.86 0.59
N ILE A 238 -1.26 4.02 0.47
CA ILE A 238 -1.81 4.51 -0.81
C ILE A 238 -0.71 4.67 -1.85
N ARG A 239 0.39 5.36 -1.48
CA ARG A 239 1.53 5.57 -2.39
C ARG A 239 2.09 4.25 -2.92
N LYS A 240 2.13 3.20 -2.09
CA LYS A 240 2.55 1.86 -2.51
C LYS A 240 1.55 1.20 -3.45
N GLY A 241 0.25 1.31 -3.20
CA GLY A 241 -0.78 0.85 -4.14
C GLY A 241 -0.68 1.53 -5.51
N ILE A 242 -0.49 2.86 -5.52
CA ILE A 242 -0.28 3.65 -6.74
C ILE A 242 0.97 3.16 -7.48
N GLN A 243 2.09 2.96 -6.77
CA GLN A 243 3.33 2.45 -7.35
C GLN A 243 3.14 1.06 -7.98
N ILE A 244 2.45 0.13 -7.30
CA ILE A 244 2.19 -1.23 -7.80
C ILE A 244 1.27 -1.21 -9.02
N SER A 245 0.31 -0.29 -9.08
CA SER A 245 -0.66 -0.19 -10.20
C SER A 245 -0.02 0.08 -11.56
N ARG A 246 1.15 0.72 -11.59
CA ARG A 246 1.83 1.20 -12.82
C ARG A 246 0.94 2.10 -13.69
N SER A 247 -0.06 2.73 -13.08
CA SER A 247 -0.98 3.67 -13.75
C SER A 247 -0.29 4.99 -14.05
N THR A 248 -0.88 5.79 -14.94
CA THR A 248 -0.46 7.18 -15.12
C THR A 248 -0.93 8.01 -13.93
N VAL A 249 0.00 8.53 -13.14
CA VAL A 249 -0.34 9.31 -11.93
C VAL A 249 -0.36 10.80 -12.25
N ARG A 250 -1.32 11.51 -11.65
CA ARG A 250 -1.40 12.97 -11.58
C ARG A 250 -1.63 13.34 -10.12
N TRP A 251 -0.86 14.30 -9.63
CA TRP A 251 -0.99 14.79 -8.26
C TRP A 251 -1.72 16.13 -8.26
N TYR A 252 -2.50 16.38 -7.23
CA TYR A 252 -3.05 17.70 -6.91
C TYR A 252 -2.56 18.16 -5.54
N GLU A 253 -2.46 19.47 -5.33
CA GLU A 253 -2.04 20.01 -4.02
C GLU A 253 -2.97 19.56 -2.89
N HIS A 254 -2.39 19.32 -1.73
CA HIS A 254 -3.09 18.70 -0.61
C HIS A 254 -4.34 19.51 -0.21
N ASN A 255 -5.49 18.84 -0.20
CA ASN A 255 -6.80 19.39 0.14
C ASN A 255 -7.21 20.63 -0.70
N ASP A 256 -6.58 20.87 -1.86
CA ASP A 256 -6.90 21.98 -2.77
C ASP A 256 -7.88 21.52 -3.86
N MET A 257 -9.16 21.81 -3.65
CA MET A 257 -10.22 21.43 -4.58
C MET A 257 -10.18 22.20 -5.91
N ALA A 258 -9.59 23.40 -5.95
CA ALA A 258 -9.42 24.16 -7.18
C ALA A 258 -8.31 23.53 -8.03
N ASP A 259 -7.21 23.11 -7.41
CA ASP A 259 -6.15 22.38 -8.10
C ASP A 259 -6.62 20.99 -8.56
N LEU A 260 -7.38 20.27 -7.74
CA LEU A 260 -8.03 19.02 -8.14
C LEU A 260 -8.88 19.24 -9.40
N GLN A 261 -9.77 20.23 -9.40
CA GLN A 261 -10.60 20.56 -10.56
C GLN A 261 -9.75 20.83 -11.80
N ARG A 262 -8.69 21.66 -11.67
CA ARG A 262 -7.76 21.98 -12.76
C ARG A 262 -7.10 20.71 -13.34
N VAL A 263 -6.66 19.79 -12.48
CA VAL A 263 -6.06 18.51 -12.88
C VAL A 263 -7.06 17.63 -13.61
N LEU A 264 -8.29 17.49 -13.09
CA LEU A 264 -9.35 16.69 -13.71
C LEU A 264 -9.72 17.24 -15.10
N GLU A 265 -9.91 18.55 -15.23
CA GLU A 265 -10.20 19.22 -16.51
C GLU A 265 -9.12 18.96 -17.55
N LYS A 266 -7.85 19.07 -17.13
CA LYS A 266 -6.71 18.83 -18.00
C LYS A 266 -6.71 17.38 -18.51
N ILE A 267 -6.95 16.41 -17.63
CA ILE A 267 -7.01 14.99 -18.01
C ILE A 267 -8.16 14.74 -18.99
N VAL A 268 -9.35 15.28 -18.73
CA VAL A 268 -10.50 15.11 -19.63
C VAL A 268 -10.18 15.65 -21.03
N LYS A 269 -9.54 16.82 -21.13
CA LYS A 269 -9.09 17.39 -22.41
C LYS A 269 -8.03 16.50 -23.09
N GLU A 270 -7.04 16.00 -22.36
CA GLU A 270 -5.99 15.09 -22.87
C GLU A 270 -6.53 13.75 -23.37
N GLN A 271 -7.65 13.27 -22.80
CA GLN A 271 -8.26 11.97 -23.11
C GLN A 271 -9.42 12.06 -24.11
N ALA A 272 -9.88 13.25 -24.49
CA ALA A 272 -11.07 13.43 -25.34
C ALA A 272 -11.01 12.72 -26.70
N ARG A 273 -9.79 12.49 -27.24
CA ARG A 273 -9.56 11.80 -28.52
C ARG A 273 -8.85 10.45 -28.37
N LYS A 274 -8.81 9.90 -27.15
CA LYS A 274 -8.15 8.62 -26.85
C LYS A 274 -9.20 7.57 -26.51
N PRO A 275 -8.87 6.27 -26.61
CA PRO A 275 -9.73 5.21 -26.11
C PRO A 275 -10.15 5.47 -24.66
N LEU A 276 -11.36 5.04 -24.30
CA LEU A 276 -11.88 5.25 -22.96
C LEU A 276 -10.97 4.51 -21.94
N THR A 277 -10.39 5.28 -21.03
CA THR A 277 -9.51 4.81 -19.96
C THR A 277 -10.23 4.89 -18.63
N ARG A 278 -9.95 3.96 -17.70
CA ARG A 278 -10.46 4.08 -16.33
C ARG A 278 -9.70 5.18 -15.61
N ARG A 279 -10.41 5.93 -14.78
CA ARG A 279 -9.87 7.10 -14.08
C ARG A 279 -10.36 7.11 -12.65
N PHE A 280 -9.43 7.29 -11.72
CA PHE A 280 -9.68 7.23 -10.29
C PHE A 280 -9.18 8.49 -9.61
N ILE A 281 -9.92 8.98 -8.62
CA ILE A 281 -9.45 9.88 -7.58
C ILE A 281 -9.15 9.02 -6.36
N VAL A 282 -8.00 9.24 -5.73
CA VAL A 282 -7.58 8.53 -4.51
C VAL A 282 -7.24 9.56 -3.44
N THR A 283 -7.89 9.45 -2.28
CA THR A 283 -7.70 10.37 -1.16
C THR A 283 -7.97 9.68 0.18
N GLU A 284 -7.50 10.30 1.27
CA GLU A 284 -7.90 9.93 2.62
C GLU A 284 -9.08 10.78 3.08
N ALA A 285 -9.87 10.22 4.00
CA ALA A 285 -10.93 10.92 4.71
C ALA A 285 -10.36 11.81 5.83
N LEU A 286 -9.58 11.18 6.72
CA LEU A 286 -8.71 11.82 7.70
C LEU A 286 -7.28 11.50 7.34
N PHE A 287 -6.48 12.51 7.00
CA PHE A 287 -5.11 12.30 6.54
C PHE A 287 -4.20 11.87 7.68
N GLU A 288 -3.57 10.69 7.56
CA GLU A 288 -2.62 10.16 8.56
C GLU A 288 -1.46 11.14 8.83
N ASN A 289 -1.04 11.82 7.77
CA ASN A 289 0.18 12.63 7.74
C ASN A 289 -0.03 14.10 8.16
N VAL A 290 -1.26 14.60 8.12
CA VAL A 290 -1.59 16.02 8.36
C VAL A 290 -2.62 16.18 9.47
N GLY A 291 -3.50 15.19 9.61
CA GLY A 291 -4.53 15.10 10.63
C GLY A 291 -5.81 15.84 10.27
N ASP A 292 -5.86 16.55 9.14
CA ASP A 292 -7.01 17.29 8.65
C ASP A 292 -8.01 16.36 7.92
N MET A 293 -9.13 16.95 7.50
CA MET A 293 -10.23 16.23 6.84
C MET A 293 -10.38 16.71 5.40
N VAL A 294 -10.72 15.78 4.52
CA VAL A 294 -11.06 16.08 3.13
C VAL A 294 -12.41 16.81 3.00
N ASP A 295 -12.58 17.64 1.97
CA ASP A 295 -13.90 18.11 1.51
C ASP A 295 -14.57 17.06 0.60
N LEU A 296 -15.20 16.06 1.20
CA LEU A 296 -15.82 14.96 0.47
C LEU A 296 -16.97 15.41 -0.46
N PRO A 297 -17.92 16.29 -0.03
CA PRO A 297 -18.97 16.79 -0.93
C PRO A 297 -18.40 17.39 -2.21
N LYS A 298 -17.32 18.18 -2.12
CA LYS A 298 -16.71 18.78 -3.30
C LYS A 298 -16.03 17.75 -4.19
N ILE A 299 -15.36 16.75 -3.62
CA ILE A 299 -14.79 15.65 -4.40
C ILE A 299 -15.90 14.87 -5.12
N VAL A 300 -17.02 14.59 -4.45
CA VAL A 300 -18.19 13.92 -5.05
C VAL A 300 -18.72 14.72 -6.25
N GLU A 301 -18.93 16.03 -6.08
CA GLU A 301 -19.33 16.93 -7.18
C GLU A 301 -18.36 16.82 -8.37
N LEU A 302 -17.06 16.91 -8.11
CA LEU A 302 -16.01 16.88 -9.14
C LEU A 302 -15.92 15.51 -9.82
N LYS A 303 -15.98 14.39 -9.09
CA LYS A 303 -15.94 13.06 -9.72
C LYS A 303 -17.13 12.83 -10.65
N LEU A 304 -18.32 13.29 -10.28
CA LEU A 304 -19.54 13.15 -11.08
C LEU A 304 -19.48 14.02 -12.33
N ARG A 305 -18.95 15.24 -12.20
CA ARG A 305 -18.77 16.20 -13.30
C ARG A 305 -17.77 15.70 -14.34
N TYR A 306 -16.61 15.20 -13.90
CA TYR A 306 -15.51 14.79 -14.79
C TYR A 306 -15.47 13.28 -15.08
N LYS A 307 -16.40 12.50 -14.52
CA LYS A 307 -16.56 11.05 -14.70
C LYS A 307 -15.37 10.23 -14.20
N PHE A 308 -14.98 10.46 -12.95
CA PHE A 308 -13.97 9.69 -12.22
C PHE A 308 -14.64 8.79 -11.19
N ARG A 309 -13.96 7.70 -10.81
CA ARG A 309 -14.29 6.88 -9.64
C ARG A 309 -13.52 7.36 -8.43
N LEU A 310 -14.01 7.15 -7.22
CA LEU A 310 -13.37 7.53 -5.97
C LEU A 310 -12.98 6.29 -5.15
N ILE A 311 -11.70 6.23 -4.79
CA ILE A 311 -11.19 5.34 -3.75
C ILE A 311 -10.91 6.22 -2.53
N LEU A 312 -11.69 6.05 -1.49
CA LEU A 312 -11.61 6.80 -0.24
C LEU A 312 -11.04 5.91 0.86
N ASP A 313 -9.94 6.34 1.48
CA ASP A 313 -9.38 5.67 2.65
C ASP A 313 -9.95 6.28 3.95
N GLU A 314 -10.74 5.51 4.67
CA GLU A 314 -11.40 5.82 5.93
C GLU A 314 -10.70 5.18 7.14
N THR A 315 -9.44 4.76 7.00
CA THR A 315 -8.67 4.08 8.06
C THR A 315 -8.71 4.78 9.43
N TRP A 316 -8.67 6.12 9.46
CA TRP A 316 -8.66 6.90 10.69
C TRP A 316 -10.00 7.55 11.05
N SER A 317 -10.96 7.53 10.13
CA SER A 317 -12.29 8.14 10.28
C SER A 317 -13.36 7.11 10.61
N PHE A 318 -13.26 5.89 10.08
CA PHE A 318 -14.16 4.79 10.37
C PHE A 318 -14.11 4.42 11.86
N GLY A 319 -15.27 4.35 12.49
CA GLY A 319 -15.41 4.17 13.93
C GLY A 319 -15.10 5.43 14.74
N VAL A 320 -14.89 6.60 14.14
CA VAL A 320 -14.46 7.85 14.83
C VAL A 320 -15.36 9.04 14.47
N LEU A 321 -15.51 9.30 13.18
CA LEU A 321 -16.26 10.45 12.65
C LEU A 321 -17.73 10.10 12.41
N GLY A 322 -18.58 11.13 12.44
CA GLY A 322 -20.02 10.97 12.31
C GLY A 322 -20.71 10.64 13.63
N ARG A 323 -22.04 10.77 13.67
CA ARG A 323 -22.81 10.57 14.91
C ARG A 323 -22.73 9.13 15.41
N THR A 324 -22.69 8.16 14.50
CA THR A 324 -22.66 6.73 14.80
C THR A 324 -21.32 6.08 14.50
N GLY A 325 -20.31 6.86 14.09
CA GLY A 325 -18.97 6.37 13.81
C GLY A 325 -18.81 5.78 12.41
N ARG A 326 -19.70 6.08 11.45
CA ARG A 326 -19.58 5.51 10.09
C ARG A 326 -18.43 6.09 9.28
N GLY A 327 -17.86 7.22 9.72
CA GLY A 327 -16.77 7.89 9.03
C GLY A 327 -17.15 9.25 8.45
N ILE A 328 -16.33 9.73 7.51
CA ILE A 328 -16.47 11.06 6.91
C ILE A 328 -17.75 11.17 6.07
N THR A 329 -18.21 10.07 5.47
CA THR A 329 -19.47 9.99 4.72
C THR A 329 -20.65 10.43 5.60
N GLU A 330 -20.79 9.88 6.81
CA GLU A 330 -21.82 10.31 7.76
C GLU A 330 -21.59 11.74 8.26
N GLN A 331 -20.35 12.11 8.60
CA GLN A 331 -20.04 13.43 9.17
C GLN A 331 -20.38 14.57 8.20
N GLN A 332 -20.05 14.41 6.92
CA GLN A 332 -20.27 15.41 5.88
C GLN A 332 -21.56 15.19 5.08
N ARG A 333 -22.41 14.25 5.52
CA ARG A 333 -23.74 13.95 4.95
C ARG A 333 -23.68 13.54 3.47
N VAL A 334 -22.68 12.75 3.13
CA VAL A 334 -22.51 12.13 1.81
C VAL A 334 -22.99 10.68 1.90
N ASP A 335 -23.86 10.28 0.98
CA ASP A 335 -24.29 8.88 0.89
C ASP A 335 -23.09 7.99 0.53
N ALA A 336 -22.91 6.88 1.24
CA ALA A 336 -21.81 5.94 0.98
C ALA A 336 -21.82 5.41 -0.46
N SER A 337 -22.98 5.34 -1.12
CA SER A 337 -23.12 4.93 -2.52
C SER A 337 -22.50 5.91 -3.53
N GLU A 338 -22.22 7.16 -3.14
CA GLU A 338 -21.50 8.13 -3.96
C GLU A 338 -19.98 7.86 -3.98
N VAL A 339 -19.48 6.97 -3.12
CA VAL A 339 -18.07 6.55 -3.04
C VAL A 339 -17.93 5.15 -3.63
N ASP A 340 -17.13 4.98 -4.68
CA ASP A 340 -17.03 3.69 -5.38
C ASP A 340 -16.36 2.61 -4.53
N MET A 341 -15.29 2.97 -3.81
CA MET A 341 -14.55 2.07 -2.92
C MET A 341 -14.22 2.80 -1.61
N ILE A 342 -14.76 2.31 -0.51
CA ILE A 342 -14.46 2.76 0.85
C ILE A 342 -13.50 1.74 1.47
N VAL A 343 -12.25 2.13 1.67
CA VAL A 343 -11.21 1.29 2.28
C VAL A 343 -11.03 1.71 3.74
N GLY A 344 -10.82 0.78 4.66
CA GLY A 344 -10.57 1.13 6.05
C GLY A 344 -9.82 0.06 6.83
N SER A 345 -9.47 0.40 8.08
CA SER A 345 -8.74 -0.49 8.99
C SER A 345 -9.63 -0.98 10.12
N LEU A 346 -9.37 -2.22 10.56
CA LEU A 346 -9.97 -2.81 11.76
C LEU A 346 -9.02 -2.76 12.96
N ALA A 347 -7.75 -2.39 12.77
CA ALA A 347 -6.71 -2.50 13.78
C ALA A 347 -6.63 -1.31 14.76
N GLY A 348 -7.23 -0.16 14.42
CA GLY A 348 -7.20 1.04 15.25
C GLY A 348 -8.40 1.11 16.20
N PRO A 349 -9.46 1.89 15.88
CA PRO A 349 -10.60 2.10 16.78
C PRO A 349 -11.33 0.82 17.20
N LEU A 350 -11.34 -0.21 16.35
CA LEU A 350 -12.02 -1.48 16.59
C LEU A 350 -11.17 -2.53 17.33
N CYS A 351 -9.92 -2.22 17.69
CA CYS A 351 -9.07 -3.09 18.51
C CYS A 351 -8.92 -4.53 17.98
N ALA A 352 -9.04 -4.72 16.66
CA ALA A 352 -8.92 -6.01 15.99
C ALA A 352 -7.62 -6.05 15.17
N GLY A 353 -7.67 -6.72 14.02
CA GLY A 353 -6.61 -6.68 13.02
C GLY A 353 -7.19 -6.76 11.62
N GLY A 354 -6.37 -6.42 10.63
CA GLY A 354 -6.82 -6.38 9.24
C GLY A 354 -7.50 -5.07 8.85
N GLY A 355 -8.18 -5.12 7.71
CA GLY A 355 -8.88 -3.99 7.12
C GLY A 355 -9.98 -4.46 6.19
N PHE A 356 -10.66 -3.54 5.54
CA PHE A 356 -11.79 -3.85 4.67
C PHE A 356 -11.84 -2.96 3.45
N CYS A 357 -12.59 -3.39 2.43
CA CYS A 357 -13.01 -2.56 1.31
C CYS A 357 -14.51 -2.78 1.08
N ALA A 358 -15.30 -1.71 1.13
CA ALA A 358 -16.73 -1.73 0.91
C ALA A 358 -17.07 -0.99 -0.40
N GLY A 359 -18.14 -1.44 -1.07
CA GLY A 359 -18.59 -0.91 -2.35
C GLY A 359 -19.74 -1.74 -2.91
N SER A 360 -19.88 -1.76 -4.25
CA SER A 360 -20.85 -2.62 -4.91
C SER A 360 -20.47 -4.11 -4.80
N GLY A 361 -21.44 -5.00 -5.03
CA GLY A 361 -21.17 -6.45 -5.07
C GLY A 361 -20.12 -6.82 -6.11
N GLU A 362 -20.15 -6.19 -7.29
CA GLU A 362 -19.17 -6.42 -8.36
C GLU A 362 -17.76 -5.96 -7.96
N ILE A 363 -17.66 -4.86 -7.21
CA ILE A 363 -16.38 -4.37 -6.66
C ILE A 363 -15.81 -5.38 -5.65
N VAL A 364 -16.65 -5.92 -4.78
CA VAL A 364 -16.24 -6.94 -3.81
C VAL A 364 -15.81 -8.23 -4.51
N GLU A 365 -16.63 -8.76 -5.42
CA GLU A 365 -16.34 -10.02 -6.11
C GLU A 365 -15.10 -9.92 -7.02
N HIS A 366 -14.90 -8.78 -7.68
CA HIS A 366 -13.67 -8.55 -8.46
C HIS A 366 -12.42 -8.59 -7.58
N GLN A 367 -12.49 -8.05 -6.35
CA GLN A 367 -11.36 -8.10 -5.41
C GLN A 367 -11.04 -9.52 -4.96
N ARG A 368 -12.06 -10.38 -4.77
CA ARG A 368 -11.84 -11.78 -4.33
C ARG A 368 -10.91 -12.56 -5.26
N ILE A 369 -10.94 -12.26 -6.55
CA ILE A 369 -10.13 -12.93 -7.58
C ILE A 369 -8.88 -12.16 -8.03
N SER A 370 -8.75 -10.87 -7.70
CA SER A 370 -7.70 -10.01 -8.27
C SER A 370 -6.85 -9.26 -7.26
N ALA A 371 -7.31 -9.08 -6.01
CA ALA A 371 -6.54 -8.37 -5.00
C ALA A 371 -5.48 -9.28 -4.40
N SER A 372 -4.20 -8.94 -4.59
CA SER A 372 -3.08 -9.81 -4.22
C SER A 372 -3.05 -10.17 -2.73
N ALA A 373 -3.30 -9.22 -1.82
CA ALA A 373 -3.35 -9.51 -0.39
C ALA A 373 -4.58 -10.33 0.04
N TYR A 374 -5.60 -10.47 -0.81
CA TYR A 374 -6.72 -11.37 -0.55
C TYR A 374 -6.45 -12.77 -1.10
N THR A 375 -5.92 -12.87 -2.32
CA THR A 375 -5.71 -14.16 -2.99
C THR A 375 -4.47 -14.91 -2.47
N PHE A 376 -3.39 -14.20 -2.12
CA PHE A 376 -2.07 -14.79 -1.83
C PHE A 376 -1.61 -14.62 -0.39
N SER A 377 -2.46 -14.13 0.51
CA SER A 377 -2.19 -14.08 1.96
C SER A 377 -3.19 -14.95 2.72
N ALA A 378 -2.77 -15.47 3.87
CA ALA A 378 -3.69 -16.15 4.78
C ALA A 378 -4.82 -15.21 5.24
N ALA A 379 -6.00 -15.79 5.49
CA ALA A 379 -7.15 -15.06 5.99
C ALA A 379 -6.91 -14.48 7.39
N LEU A 380 -7.72 -13.49 7.76
CA LEU A 380 -7.67 -12.89 9.10
C LEU A 380 -7.93 -14.00 10.16
N PRO A 381 -7.23 -14.04 11.29
CA PRO A 381 -7.61 -14.93 12.38
C PRO A 381 -9.07 -14.70 12.82
N ALA A 382 -9.84 -15.78 13.00
CA ALA A 382 -11.26 -15.73 13.42
C ALA A 382 -11.49 -14.83 14.64
N MET A 383 -10.60 -14.92 15.63
CA MET A 383 -10.63 -14.08 16.82
C MET A 383 -10.66 -12.59 16.48
N LEU A 384 -9.85 -12.14 15.51
CA LEU A 384 -9.77 -10.75 15.13
C LEU A 384 -10.99 -10.32 14.30
N ALA A 385 -11.51 -11.20 13.43
CA ALA A 385 -12.77 -10.94 12.73
C ALA A 385 -13.93 -10.74 13.72
N THR A 386 -14.10 -11.66 14.66
CA THR A 386 -15.12 -11.54 15.72
C THR A 386 -14.91 -10.29 16.56
N THR A 387 -13.69 -9.98 17.00
CA THR A 387 -13.42 -8.75 17.78
C THR A 387 -13.82 -7.49 17.01
N ALA A 388 -13.60 -7.44 15.70
CA ALA A 388 -14.01 -6.29 14.87
C ALA A 388 -15.55 -6.15 14.84
N SER A 389 -16.27 -7.25 14.58
CA SER A 389 -17.74 -7.31 14.58
C SER A 389 -18.33 -6.90 15.94
N GLU A 390 -17.81 -7.45 17.05
CA GLU A 390 -18.29 -7.14 18.40
C GLU A 390 -17.97 -5.69 18.81
N SER A 391 -16.78 -5.18 18.46
CA SER A 391 -16.41 -3.78 18.74
C SER A 391 -17.28 -2.80 17.96
N LEU A 392 -17.63 -3.14 16.72
CA LEU A 392 -18.56 -2.36 15.91
C LEU A 392 -19.97 -2.35 16.53
N GLY A 393 -20.43 -3.50 17.04
CA GLY A 393 -21.67 -3.61 17.80
C GLY A 393 -21.68 -2.75 19.08
N LEU A 394 -20.55 -2.66 19.79
CA LEU A 394 -20.42 -1.76 20.96
C LEU A 394 -20.55 -0.29 20.56
N LEU A 395 -19.92 0.13 19.46
CA LEU A 395 -20.05 1.51 18.96
C LEU A 395 -21.49 1.86 18.57
N GLN A 396 -22.23 0.90 18.00
CA GLN A 396 -23.63 1.09 17.61
C GLN A 396 -24.59 1.16 18.82
N THR A 397 -24.36 0.32 19.82
CA THR A 397 -25.24 0.19 20.99
C THR A 397 -24.92 1.21 22.09
N THR A 398 -23.69 1.74 22.13
CA THR A 398 -23.20 2.66 23.16
C THR A 398 -22.66 3.95 22.53
N PRO A 399 -23.54 4.85 22.03
CA PRO A 399 -23.11 6.08 21.35
C PRO A 399 -22.34 7.04 22.28
N ASP A 400 -22.49 6.91 23.60
CA ASP A 400 -21.75 7.70 24.59
C ASP A 400 -20.22 7.54 24.50
N LEU A 401 -19.73 6.42 23.93
CA LEU A 401 -18.30 6.18 23.71
C LEU A 401 -17.70 7.29 22.81
N LEU A 402 -18.38 7.64 21.71
CA LEU A 402 -17.95 8.68 20.78
C LEU A 402 -17.97 10.05 21.45
N THR A 403 -19.05 10.35 22.19
CA THR A 403 -19.19 11.60 22.93
C THR A 403 -18.08 11.77 23.96
N GLN A 404 -17.75 10.72 24.72
CA GLN A 404 -16.71 10.77 25.74
C GLN A 404 -15.31 10.99 25.14
N VAL A 405 -14.97 10.31 24.03
CA VAL A 405 -13.71 10.58 23.33
C VAL A 405 -13.65 12.04 22.86
N ARG A 406 -14.73 12.58 22.28
CA ARG A 406 -14.78 13.99 21.83
C ARG A 406 -14.58 14.98 22.98
N GLU A 407 -15.17 14.74 24.14
CA GLU A 407 -14.95 15.59 25.32
C GLU A 407 -13.50 15.51 25.80
N ASN A 408 -12.87 14.34 25.74
CA ASN A 408 -11.46 14.19 26.05
C ASN A 408 -10.55 14.88 25.02
N ILE A 409 -10.90 14.84 23.72
CA ILE A 409 -10.18 15.59 22.68
C ILE A 409 -10.24 17.08 23.00
N LYS A 410 -11.42 17.64 23.28
CA LYS A 410 -11.58 19.05 23.68
C LYS A 410 -10.75 19.40 24.91
N ALA A 411 -10.72 18.52 25.92
CA ALA A 411 -9.95 18.74 27.14
C ALA A 411 -8.43 18.77 26.89
N MET A 412 -7.91 17.85 26.06
CA MET A 412 -6.50 17.86 25.65
C MET A 412 -6.18 19.08 24.79
N TRP A 413 -7.04 19.38 23.81
CA TRP A 413 -6.90 20.52 22.91
C TRP A 413 -6.75 21.82 23.69
N ALA A 414 -7.65 22.07 24.64
CA ALA A 414 -7.61 23.26 25.49
C ALA A 414 -6.31 23.41 26.31
N GLN A 415 -5.54 22.34 26.53
CA GLN A 415 -4.23 22.42 27.19
C GLN A 415 -3.07 22.67 26.24
N LEU A 416 -3.21 22.31 24.97
CA LEU A 416 -2.13 22.36 23.97
C LEU A 416 -2.26 23.57 23.04
N ASP A 417 -3.41 23.78 22.42
CA ASP A 417 -3.65 24.84 21.42
C ASP A 417 -4.92 25.62 21.82
N PRO A 418 -4.86 26.95 22.07
CA PRO A 418 -3.78 27.89 21.77
C PRO A 418 -2.76 28.11 22.89
N ARG A 419 -2.82 27.34 23.99
CA ARG A 419 -2.01 27.60 25.19
C ARG A 419 -0.50 27.39 25.03
N SER A 420 -0.07 26.62 24.04
CA SER A 420 1.35 26.43 23.75
C SER A 420 1.86 27.57 22.88
N ASP A 421 2.93 28.22 23.32
CA ASP A 421 3.62 29.24 22.52
C ASP A 421 4.42 28.64 21.37
N TRP A 422 4.63 27.32 21.36
CA TRP A 422 5.60 26.66 20.49
C TRP A 422 5.00 25.87 19.33
N VAL A 423 3.83 25.26 19.56
CA VAL A 423 3.19 24.34 18.62
C VAL A 423 1.72 24.68 18.44
N TYR A 424 1.16 24.30 17.30
CA TYR A 424 -0.28 24.30 17.03
C TYR A 424 -0.71 22.89 16.62
N CYS A 425 -2.00 22.57 16.75
CA CYS A 425 -2.54 21.29 16.32
C CYS A 425 -2.97 21.38 14.86
N SER A 426 -2.37 20.61 13.95
CA SER A 426 -2.76 20.58 12.54
C SER A 426 -3.97 19.67 12.28
N SER A 427 -4.28 18.78 13.22
CA SER A 427 -5.40 17.85 13.07
C SER A 427 -6.76 18.56 13.04
N SER A 428 -7.80 17.88 12.57
CA SER A 428 -9.18 18.33 12.75
C SER A 428 -9.61 18.23 14.23
N VAL A 429 -10.55 19.08 14.66
CA VAL A 429 -11.03 19.17 16.05
C VAL A 429 -11.64 17.87 16.58
N GLU A 430 -12.22 17.05 15.71
CA GLU A 430 -12.81 15.74 16.07
C GLU A 430 -11.83 14.57 15.90
N ASN A 431 -10.59 14.82 15.46
CA ASN A 431 -9.60 13.78 15.24
C ASN A 431 -8.94 13.38 16.57
N PRO A 432 -9.06 12.11 17.02
CA PRO A 432 -8.39 11.63 18.24
C PRO A 432 -6.87 11.49 18.08
N ILE A 433 -6.33 11.61 16.87
CA ILE A 433 -4.90 11.66 16.61
C ILE A 433 -4.50 13.13 16.43
N MET A 434 -4.02 13.74 17.50
CA MET A 434 -3.54 15.12 17.47
C MET A 434 -2.09 15.16 16.99
N LEU A 435 -1.86 15.90 15.90
CA LEU A 435 -0.55 16.19 15.35
C LEU A 435 -0.16 17.61 15.74
N LEU A 436 0.86 17.73 16.59
CA LEU A 436 1.37 19.02 17.06
C LEU A 436 2.60 19.38 16.24
N VAL A 437 2.48 20.45 15.45
CA VAL A 437 3.53 20.96 14.57
C VAL A 437 4.09 22.25 15.17
N PHE A 438 5.39 22.49 15.01
CA PHE A 438 5.96 23.78 15.40
C PHE A 438 5.30 24.92 14.64
N LYS A 439 5.00 26.01 15.35
CA LYS A 439 4.45 27.21 14.72
C LYS A 439 5.45 27.79 13.71
N PRO A 440 5.00 28.31 12.55
CA PRO A 440 5.91 28.85 11.53
C PRO A 440 6.88 29.92 12.06
N GLU A 441 6.42 30.78 12.97
CA GLU A 441 7.24 31.80 13.62
C GLU A 441 8.33 31.21 14.53
N VAL A 442 8.09 30.05 15.15
CA VAL A 442 9.07 29.33 15.97
C VAL A 442 10.13 28.71 15.07
N VAL A 443 9.70 28.07 13.98
CA VAL A 443 10.60 27.50 12.97
C VAL A 443 11.49 28.58 12.37
N ALA A 444 10.92 29.74 11.99
CA ALA A 444 11.65 30.85 11.41
C ALA A 444 12.62 31.51 12.41
N SER A 445 12.18 31.81 13.64
CA SER A 445 13.00 32.49 14.65
C SER A 445 14.19 31.65 15.12
N LYS A 446 14.01 30.34 15.24
CA LYS A 446 15.06 29.39 15.62
C LYS A 446 15.80 28.77 14.43
N LYS A 447 15.40 29.08 13.20
CA LYS A 447 15.96 28.57 11.93
C LYS A 447 15.97 27.03 11.86
N LEU A 448 14.89 26.39 12.32
CA LEU A 448 14.84 24.94 12.47
C LEU A 448 14.64 24.21 11.12
N GLY A 449 15.66 23.50 10.65
CA GLY A 449 15.53 22.55 9.55
C GLY A 449 14.69 21.32 9.93
N ILE A 450 14.23 20.52 8.94
CA ILE A 450 13.40 19.33 9.19
C ILE A 450 14.08 18.36 10.18
N GLN A 451 15.37 18.09 10.01
CA GLN A 451 16.13 17.21 10.89
C GLN A 451 16.26 17.77 12.33
N GLU A 452 16.41 19.08 12.47
CA GLU A 452 16.49 19.73 13.78
C GLU A 452 15.13 19.71 14.48
N GLN A 453 14.04 19.88 13.73
CA GLN A 453 12.68 19.71 14.24
C GLN A 453 12.46 18.28 14.73
N GLU A 454 12.79 17.27 13.93
CA GLU A 454 12.70 15.85 14.33
C GLU A 454 13.48 15.56 15.61
N ALA A 455 14.71 16.08 15.73
CA ALA A 455 15.54 15.92 16.91
C ALA A 455 14.94 16.61 18.15
N LEU A 456 14.43 17.84 18.02
CA LEU A 456 13.76 18.54 19.12
C LEU A 456 12.47 17.84 19.54
N LEU A 457 11.68 17.36 18.59
CA LEU A 457 10.47 16.60 18.90
C LEU A 457 10.81 15.27 19.59
N GLN A 458 11.92 14.62 19.23
CA GLN A 458 12.38 13.42 19.94
C GLN A 458 12.77 13.74 21.39
N ASP A 459 13.45 14.85 21.64
CA ASP A 459 13.76 15.30 23.00
C ASP A 459 12.47 15.57 23.80
N VAL A 460 11.42 16.08 23.16
CA VAL A 460 10.10 16.23 23.80
C VAL A 460 9.46 14.87 24.12
N VAL A 461 9.55 13.89 23.22
CA VAL A 461 9.09 12.51 23.49
C VAL A 461 9.83 11.92 24.69
N ASP A 462 11.15 12.09 24.76
CA ASP A 462 11.97 11.60 25.87
C ASP A 462 11.60 12.30 27.19
N GLU A 463 11.40 13.62 27.17
CA GLU A 463 11.02 14.40 28.36
C GLU A 463 9.60 14.09 28.84
N THR A 464 8.63 13.93 27.93
CA THR A 464 7.26 13.52 28.30
C THR A 464 7.24 12.13 28.91
N LEU A 465 8.01 11.19 28.34
CA LEU A 465 8.18 9.85 28.88
C LEU A 465 8.86 9.88 30.26
N ALA A 466 9.87 10.73 30.46
CA ALA A 466 10.49 10.96 31.76
C ALA A 466 9.47 11.43 32.81
N ASN A 467 8.46 12.20 32.41
CA ASN A 467 7.36 12.65 33.28
C ASN A 467 6.14 11.72 33.30
N GLY A 468 6.27 10.50 32.76
CA GLY A 468 5.26 9.44 32.89
C GLY A 468 4.16 9.45 31.83
N VAL A 469 4.31 10.21 30.74
CA VAL A 469 3.38 10.23 29.60
C VAL A 469 4.10 9.74 28.34
N LEU A 470 3.63 8.63 27.76
CA LEU A 470 4.17 8.07 26.54
C LEU A 470 3.41 8.64 25.33
N ILE A 471 4.11 9.41 24.50
CA ILE A 471 3.67 9.88 23.18
C ILE A 471 4.69 9.43 22.13
N THR A 472 4.50 9.78 20.86
CA THR A 472 5.47 9.48 19.81
C THR A 472 5.57 10.64 18.81
N ARG A 473 6.51 10.56 17.87
CA ARG A 473 6.56 11.44 16.70
C ARG A 473 5.75 10.84 15.56
N LEU A 474 5.32 11.70 14.65
CA LEU A 474 4.89 11.25 13.34
C LEU A 474 6.11 10.69 12.60
N LYS A 475 6.10 9.39 12.31
CA LYS A 475 7.21 8.75 11.62
C LYS A 475 7.06 8.93 10.13
N SER A 476 8.12 9.38 9.48
CA SER A 476 8.22 9.49 8.03
C SER A 476 9.17 8.41 7.50
N MET A 477 8.96 7.98 6.25
CA MET A 477 9.97 7.16 5.56
C MET A 477 11.11 8.07 5.09
N PRO A 478 12.38 7.65 5.23
CA PRO A 478 13.51 8.38 4.67
C PRO A 478 13.32 8.59 3.16
N LYS A 479 13.75 9.74 2.64
CA LYS A 479 13.79 9.95 1.19
C LYS A 479 14.70 8.88 0.57
N ALA A 480 14.29 8.30 -0.55
CA ALA A 480 15.12 7.31 -1.25
C ALA A 480 16.47 7.93 -1.63
N VAL A 481 17.56 7.19 -1.45
CA VAL A 481 18.95 7.64 -1.67
C VAL A 481 19.18 8.18 -3.09
N ASN A 482 18.34 7.77 -4.06
CA ASN A 482 18.39 8.20 -5.47
C ASN A 482 17.17 9.05 -5.90
N ALA A 483 16.49 9.72 -4.97
CA ALA A 483 15.38 10.61 -5.30
C ALA A 483 15.87 11.78 -6.17
N GLY A 484 15.35 11.89 -7.39
CA GLY A 484 15.75 12.94 -8.32
C GLY A 484 15.08 14.30 -8.02
N PRO A 485 15.46 15.39 -8.71
CA PRO A 485 14.79 16.69 -8.58
C PRO A 485 13.29 16.66 -8.93
N LYS A 486 12.82 15.64 -9.65
CA LYS A 486 11.40 15.41 -9.97
C LYS A 486 10.63 14.67 -8.86
N ASP A 487 11.32 14.14 -7.85
CA ASP A 487 10.76 13.54 -6.63
C ASP A 487 10.64 14.55 -5.48
N THR A 488 10.79 15.85 -5.78
CA THR A 488 10.51 16.98 -4.87
C THR A 488 9.00 17.19 -4.70
N GLY A 489 8.33 16.13 -4.25
CA GLY A 489 6.93 16.15 -3.87
C GLY A 489 6.70 16.88 -2.55
N TRP A 490 5.43 16.96 -2.16
CA TRP A 490 4.98 17.42 -0.86
C TRP A 490 5.79 16.77 0.28
N GLU A 491 6.32 17.61 1.17
CA GLU A 491 7.16 17.20 2.29
C GLU A 491 6.32 17.09 3.57
N LEU A 492 6.45 15.93 4.23
CA LEU A 492 5.80 15.68 5.50
C LEU A 492 6.40 16.60 6.57
N GLN A 493 5.53 17.35 7.26
CA GLN A 493 5.94 18.19 8.37
C GLN A 493 6.20 17.33 9.62
N PRO A 494 7.35 17.51 10.30
CA PRO A 494 7.60 16.86 11.58
C PRO A 494 6.55 17.26 12.62
N ALA A 495 5.99 16.28 13.33
CA ALA A 495 4.95 16.51 14.33
C ALA A 495 5.09 15.57 15.53
N LEU A 496 4.66 16.03 16.70
CA LEU A 496 4.34 15.12 17.81
C LEU A 496 2.97 14.52 17.58
N LYS A 497 2.85 13.21 17.81
CA LYS A 497 1.60 12.48 17.69
C LYS A 497 1.10 12.10 19.08
N VAL A 498 -0.08 12.62 19.42
CA VAL A 498 -0.77 12.38 20.69
C VAL A 498 -2.14 11.75 20.39
N CYS A 499 -2.31 10.49 20.77
CA CYS A 499 -3.54 9.74 20.56
C CYS A 499 -4.42 9.81 21.82
N ILE A 500 -5.65 10.29 21.66
CA ILE A 500 -6.61 10.53 22.73
C ILE A 500 -7.48 9.29 22.95
N SER A 501 -7.74 8.96 24.21
CA SER A 501 -8.57 7.81 24.58
C SER A 501 -9.60 8.18 25.64
N MET A 502 -10.77 7.55 25.61
CA MET A 502 -11.84 7.74 26.60
C MET A 502 -11.50 7.18 27.98
N GLY A 503 -10.56 6.24 28.08
CA GLY A 503 -10.29 5.57 29.36
C GLY A 503 -9.53 6.42 30.38
N LEU A 504 -9.17 7.66 30.02
CA LEU A 504 -8.68 8.70 30.92
C LEU A 504 -9.85 9.58 31.36
N SER A 505 -9.91 9.89 32.66
CA SER A 505 -10.79 10.95 33.15
C SER A 505 -10.35 12.31 32.61
N ARG A 506 -11.28 13.28 32.56
CA ARG A 506 -10.97 14.66 32.15
C ARG A 506 -9.78 15.27 32.91
N LYS A 507 -9.68 15.03 34.22
CA LYS A 507 -8.57 15.53 35.05
C LYS A 507 -7.23 14.89 34.66
N GLU A 508 -7.22 13.59 34.36
CA GLU A 508 -6.01 12.89 33.90
C GLU A 508 -5.61 13.38 32.50
N MET A 509 -6.58 13.61 31.61
CA MET A 509 -6.36 14.16 30.28
C MET A 509 -5.74 15.56 30.34
N GLU A 510 -6.31 16.45 31.15
CA GLU A 510 -5.79 17.81 31.36
C GLU A 510 -4.36 17.76 31.96
N LYS A 511 -4.11 16.88 32.94
CA LYS A 511 -2.78 16.68 33.51
C LYS A 511 -1.77 16.20 32.47
N ALA A 512 -2.15 15.26 31.61
CA ALA A 512 -1.29 14.78 30.53
C ALA A 512 -0.97 15.91 29.53
N GLY A 513 -1.98 16.69 29.13
CA GLY A 513 -1.78 17.86 28.26
C GLY A 513 -0.85 18.92 28.86
N ILE A 514 -0.98 19.22 30.15
CA ILE A 514 -0.05 20.10 30.88
C ILE A 514 1.37 19.54 30.85
N THR A 515 1.52 18.23 31.08
CA THR A 515 2.83 17.55 31.05
C THR A 515 3.49 17.66 29.68
N ILE A 516 2.74 17.43 28.61
CA ILE A 516 3.20 17.58 27.22
C ILE A 516 3.61 19.04 26.95
N ARG A 517 2.76 20.02 27.28
CA ARG A 517 3.05 21.44 27.09
C ARG A 517 4.31 21.89 27.84
N HIS A 518 4.48 21.45 29.08
CA HIS A 518 5.66 21.77 29.88
C HIS A 518 6.93 21.13 29.31
N ALA A 519 6.85 19.88 28.84
CA ALA A 519 7.97 19.21 28.17
C ALA A 519 8.39 19.96 26.89
N ILE A 520 7.44 20.36 26.04
CA ILE A 520 7.69 21.19 24.86
C ILE A 520 8.42 22.48 25.28
N THR A 521 7.88 23.20 26.25
CA THR A 521 8.45 24.47 26.72
C THR A 521 9.87 24.28 27.27
N LYS A 522 10.12 23.24 28.05
CA LYS A 522 11.43 22.94 28.64
C LYS A 522 12.46 22.62 27.57
N VAL A 523 12.12 21.76 26.60
CA VAL A 523 13.03 21.33 25.54
C VAL A 523 13.35 22.48 24.59
N VAL A 524 12.33 23.21 24.13
CA VAL A 524 12.50 24.29 23.15
C VAL A 524 13.24 25.50 23.74
N ASN A 525 13.10 25.77 25.04
CA ASN A 525 13.86 26.82 25.73
C ASN A 525 15.30 26.43 26.09
N LYS A 526 15.65 25.15 26.08
CA LYS A 526 17.00 24.71 26.37
C LYS A 526 17.91 25.26 25.26
N LYS A 527 18.86 26.13 25.61
CA LYS A 527 19.92 26.56 24.68
C LYS A 527 20.73 25.30 24.33
N ARG A 528 20.69 24.91 23.06
CA ARG A 528 21.59 23.90 22.49
C ARG A 528 22.90 24.57 22.08
#